data_AF-A0A1Q9F289-F1
#
_entry.id   AF-A0A1Q9F289-F1
#
_cell.length_a   1.000
_cell.length_b   1.000
_cell.length_c   1.000
_cell.angle_alpha   90.00
_cell.angle_beta   90.00
_cell.angle_gamma   90.00
#
_symmetry.space_group_name_H-M   'P 1'
#
loop_
_entity.id
_entity.type
_entity.pdbx_description
1 polymer ?
#
loop_
_entity_poly.entity_id
_entity_poly.type
_entity_poly.pdbx_seq_one_letter_code
_entity_poly.pdbx_strand_id
1 'polypeptide(L)'
;MWCPLTSLLSLSLLHPTLGCNGNGDFCNLPFTKYTFAGSHNANAYDLVIPELIQEDIPLVDVNEILRGYYENHDLDLTEQLSFGIRAFMVDLCDQADTPGAGPFLNCHGPTGQAAFRGKFEDDLDKVAEWLSLHPRELIVLSPDNIPLRGGTRWEDLMKTKFGGLGTGSSCAEIDGTTDVSSWSARAEVSCAVIRDVPNDNITMGALVDLNLRVVVWPENWRGLFYSTYDPEIQAGATVERLQEDFMAYANGQKWGFPGRNTGFLFQVLGSAKYPSFAQYDRCPDPLCKAAALSQLKDELALDSVKGMSTRLNAGLLQDDTTPHEHQSEETCPEYACGCLGYRSPLEVAHQKLLENGHGIQAIFVDYPEVGEKSNVVHVVARMNEANLRHLRGEDEPGAEWWSCHWQPFAAISTSSLLIIVCALYIFLMCRYPDRWGVCIWDQWRAYKARVAARKEGEERGREEARSYLYGEAQGGGNINMDMSMPQQIPPGIAGIAPIAGNPQANYAYPAYPPYPQQPQGKFQKFADTE
;
A
#
# COMPACT_ATOMS: atom_id res chain seq x y z
N MET A 1 -55.14 -12.44 33.33
CA MET A 1 -53.67 -12.34 33.21
C MET A 1 -53.35 -11.96 31.78
N TRP A 2 -53.11 -10.67 31.54
CA TRP A 2 -52.73 -10.11 30.25
C TRP A 2 -51.38 -9.42 30.47
N CYS A 3 -50.34 -9.87 29.78
CA CYS A 3 -49.05 -9.19 29.71
C CYS A 3 -49.04 -8.37 28.41
N PRO A 4 -48.89 -7.04 28.45
CA PRO A 4 -48.73 -6.28 27.23
C PRO A 4 -47.28 -6.45 26.74
N LEU A 5 -47.13 -6.99 25.53
CA LEU A 5 -45.92 -6.80 24.74
C LEU A 5 -45.84 -5.32 24.37
N THR A 6 -45.06 -4.54 25.12
CA THR A 6 -44.53 -3.28 24.62
C THR A 6 -43.45 -3.59 23.61
N SER A 7 -43.78 -3.44 22.33
CA SER A 7 -42.83 -3.34 21.22
C SER A 7 -41.85 -2.19 21.49
N LEU A 8 -40.67 -2.53 22.01
CA LEU A 8 -39.46 -1.74 21.81
C LEU A 8 -38.99 -1.99 20.37
N LEU A 9 -39.72 -1.43 19.41
CA LEU A 9 -39.16 -1.12 18.10
C LEU A 9 -38.20 0.06 18.32
N SER A 10 -37.00 -0.26 18.79
CA SER A 10 -35.86 0.64 18.71
C SER A 10 -35.64 0.90 17.22
N LEU A 11 -36.10 2.06 16.76
CA LEU A 11 -35.81 2.64 15.46
C LEU A 11 -34.33 3.07 15.40
N SER A 12 -33.42 2.15 15.73
CA SER A 12 -32.00 2.21 15.36
C SER A 12 -31.82 1.74 13.91
N LEU A 13 -32.78 2.08 13.05
CA LEU A 13 -32.66 1.88 11.62
C LEU A 13 -31.73 2.98 11.10
N LEU A 14 -30.52 2.54 10.73
CA LEU A 14 -29.78 3.07 9.60
C LEU A 14 -29.20 4.49 9.77
N HIS A 15 -28.38 4.69 10.80
CA HIS A 15 -27.11 5.34 10.48
C HIS A 15 -26.12 4.19 10.30
N PRO A 16 -25.84 3.72 9.07
CA PRO A 16 -24.55 3.11 8.88
C PRO A 16 -23.58 4.20 9.31
N THR A 17 -22.82 3.95 10.37
CA THR A 17 -21.68 4.78 10.74
C THR A 17 -20.66 4.60 9.63
N LEU A 18 -20.95 5.22 8.48
CA LEU A 18 -20.11 5.30 7.30
C LEU A 18 -18.94 6.17 7.74
N GLY A 19 -17.81 5.51 7.95
CA GLY A 19 -16.65 6.11 8.56
C GLY A 19 -15.93 7.13 7.68
N CYS A 20 -15.06 7.90 8.31
CA CYS A 20 -14.16 8.82 7.63
C CYS A 20 -13.00 8.01 7.07
N ASN A 21 -12.73 8.16 5.77
CA ASN A 21 -11.72 7.37 5.05
C ASN A 21 -11.84 5.85 5.34
N GLY A 22 -13.07 5.34 5.36
CA GLY A 22 -13.37 3.91 5.55
C GLY A 22 -13.54 3.42 7.00
N ASN A 23 -13.15 4.18 8.03
CA ASN A 23 -13.34 3.78 9.44
C ASN A 23 -14.02 4.87 10.29
N GLY A 24 -15.10 4.50 10.99
CA GLY A 24 -15.89 5.41 11.82
C GLY A 24 -15.13 5.98 13.00
N ASP A 25 -14.18 5.22 13.54
CA ASP A 25 -13.38 5.66 14.68
C ASP A 25 -12.46 6.83 14.29
N PHE A 26 -11.95 6.85 13.06
CA PHE A 26 -11.07 7.91 12.55
C PHE A 26 -11.76 9.28 12.44
N CYS A 27 -13.10 9.33 12.39
CA CYS A 27 -13.83 10.60 12.38
C CYS A 27 -13.57 11.46 13.62
N ASN A 28 -13.18 10.83 14.74
CA ASN A 28 -12.92 11.53 16.00
C ASN A 28 -11.46 11.98 16.13
N LEU A 29 -10.57 11.57 15.23
CA LEU A 29 -9.20 12.05 15.24
C LEU A 29 -9.18 13.55 14.87
N PRO A 30 -8.52 14.40 15.67
CA PRO A 30 -8.12 15.73 15.23
C PRO A 30 -7.38 15.64 13.90
N PHE A 31 -7.65 16.58 13.00
CA PHE A 31 -6.99 16.64 11.68
C PHE A 31 -5.45 16.63 11.81
N THR A 32 -4.93 17.33 12.83
CA THR A 32 -3.50 17.40 13.18
C THR A 32 -2.93 16.12 13.78
N LYS A 33 -3.76 15.13 14.13
CA LYS A 33 -3.33 13.84 14.70
C LYS A 33 -3.65 12.67 13.78
N TYR A 34 -4.22 12.94 12.60
CA TYR A 34 -4.42 11.94 11.58
C TYR A 34 -3.13 11.77 10.78
N THR A 35 -2.73 10.53 10.52
CA THR A 35 -1.63 10.19 9.61
C THR A 35 -2.22 9.98 8.22
N PHE A 36 -1.79 10.74 7.21
CA PHE A 36 -2.23 10.55 5.83
C PHE A 36 -1.27 9.65 5.04
N ALA A 37 -1.83 8.75 4.24
CA ALA A 37 -1.10 8.12 3.15
C ALA A 37 -1.01 9.11 1.99
N GLY A 38 0.21 9.45 1.59
CA GLY A 38 0.49 10.50 0.64
C GLY A 38 1.33 10.04 -0.55
N SER A 39 1.20 10.79 -1.64
CA SER A 39 2.00 10.64 -2.85
C SER A 39 2.86 11.88 -3.06
N HIS A 40 4.18 11.69 -3.06
CA HIS A 40 5.16 12.73 -3.42
C HIS A 40 5.11 12.95 -4.93
N ASN A 41 5.09 14.20 -5.41
CA ASN A 41 4.95 14.53 -6.84
C ASN A 41 3.83 13.73 -7.53
N ALA A 42 2.67 13.67 -6.88
CA ALA A 42 1.57 12.78 -7.20
C ALA A 42 1.05 12.90 -8.64
N ASN A 43 1.25 14.06 -9.28
CA ASN A 43 0.83 14.31 -10.66
C ASN A 43 1.93 14.07 -11.70
N ALA A 44 3.09 13.57 -11.28
CA ALA A 44 4.19 13.16 -12.13
C ALA A 44 3.98 11.72 -12.65
N TYR A 45 2.93 11.54 -13.45
CA TYR A 45 2.59 10.31 -14.14
C TYR A 45 2.27 10.61 -15.60
N ASP A 46 2.55 9.67 -16.51
CA ASP A 46 2.34 9.80 -17.96
C ASP A 46 2.88 11.12 -18.55
N LEU A 47 4.07 11.52 -18.09
CA LEU A 47 4.70 12.77 -18.50
C LEU A 47 5.27 12.65 -19.91
N VAL A 48 5.12 13.72 -20.69
CA VAL A 48 5.84 13.89 -21.95
C VAL A 48 7.27 14.25 -21.63
N ILE A 49 8.14 13.26 -21.70
CA ILE A 49 9.56 13.38 -21.40
C ILE A 49 10.26 14.17 -22.52
N PRO A 50 11.08 15.19 -22.21
CA PRO A 50 11.88 15.89 -23.21
C PRO A 50 12.79 14.90 -23.95
N GLU A 51 12.96 15.09 -25.26
CA GLU A 51 13.92 14.31 -26.06
C GLU A 51 15.36 14.65 -25.63
N LEU A 52 15.83 14.03 -24.54
CA LEU A 52 17.20 14.21 -24.04
C LEU A 52 18.21 13.38 -24.83
N ILE A 53 17.77 12.27 -25.44
CA ILE A 53 18.59 11.40 -26.29
C ILE A 53 17.87 11.21 -27.61
N GLN A 54 18.44 11.76 -28.68
CA GLN A 54 17.89 11.68 -30.04
C GLN A 54 18.31 10.40 -30.79
N GLU A 55 19.09 9.51 -30.16
CA GLU A 55 19.55 8.27 -30.78
C GLU A 55 18.61 7.11 -30.43
N ASP A 56 18.07 6.45 -31.46
CA ASP A 56 17.48 5.12 -31.33
C ASP A 56 18.56 4.14 -30.86
N ILE A 57 18.56 3.80 -29.58
CA ILE A 57 19.46 2.79 -29.05
C ILE A 57 18.80 1.41 -29.26
N PRO A 58 19.37 0.51 -30.09
CA PRO A 58 18.76 -0.79 -30.33
C PRO A 58 18.60 -1.57 -29.03
N LEU A 59 17.43 -2.18 -28.82
CA LEU A 59 17.07 -3.07 -27.70
C LEU A 59 16.81 -2.39 -26.34
N VAL A 60 16.83 -1.05 -26.26
CA VAL A 60 16.50 -0.32 -25.03
C VAL A 60 15.49 0.77 -25.33
N ASP A 61 14.38 0.76 -24.58
CA ASP A 61 13.45 1.87 -24.57
C ASP A 61 14.00 2.97 -23.65
N VAL A 62 14.71 3.92 -24.24
CA VAL A 62 15.29 5.06 -23.52
C VAL A 62 14.21 5.90 -22.85
N ASN A 63 13.00 5.95 -23.43
CA ASN A 63 11.88 6.68 -22.83
C ASN A 63 11.37 5.97 -21.58
N GLU A 64 11.30 4.63 -21.57
CA GLU A 64 10.98 3.86 -20.35
C GLU A 64 11.95 4.20 -19.21
N ILE A 65 13.23 4.37 -19.54
CA ILE A 65 14.22 4.68 -18.53
C ILE A 65 14.11 6.12 -18.04
N LEU A 66 13.97 7.09 -18.95
CA LEU A 66 13.78 8.48 -18.56
C LEU A 66 12.47 8.69 -17.81
N ARG A 67 11.42 7.92 -18.10
CA ARG A 67 10.19 7.89 -17.27
C ARG A 67 10.51 7.54 -15.83
N GLY A 68 11.38 6.56 -15.56
CA GLY A 68 11.82 6.26 -14.18
C GLY A 68 12.54 7.40 -13.44
N TYR A 69 12.96 8.46 -14.15
CA TYR A 69 13.58 9.67 -13.58
C TYR A 69 12.58 10.81 -13.39
N TYR A 70 11.65 10.95 -14.33
CA TYR A 70 10.70 12.05 -14.37
C TYR A 70 9.36 11.72 -13.73
N GLU A 71 8.95 10.46 -13.75
CA GLU A 71 7.68 10.01 -13.18
C GLU A 71 7.92 9.44 -11.77
N ASN A 72 7.02 9.81 -10.87
CA ASN A 72 6.97 9.32 -9.49
C ASN A 72 5.86 8.28 -9.30
N HIS A 73 4.94 8.18 -10.26
CA HIS A 73 3.79 7.29 -10.20
C HIS A 73 3.43 6.72 -11.57
N ASP A 74 2.99 5.47 -11.59
CA ASP A 74 2.36 4.85 -12.76
C ASP A 74 0.84 5.10 -12.79
N LEU A 75 0.27 5.60 -11.69
CA LEU A 75 -1.16 5.79 -11.45
C LEU A 75 -1.55 7.26 -11.58
N ASP A 76 -2.71 7.53 -12.17
CA ASP A 76 -3.31 8.86 -12.12
C ASP A 76 -3.85 9.21 -10.72
N LEU A 77 -4.22 10.48 -10.47
CA LEU A 77 -4.70 10.89 -9.14
C LEU A 77 -5.95 10.12 -8.69
N THR A 78 -6.81 9.71 -9.61
CA THR A 78 -8.06 8.99 -9.30
C THR A 78 -7.77 7.53 -8.97
N GLU A 79 -6.80 6.94 -9.65
CA GLU A 79 -6.27 5.61 -9.34
C GLU A 79 -5.57 5.61 -7.97
N GLN A 80 -4.74 6.63 -7.67
CA GLN A 80 -4.13 6.79 -6.35
C GLN A 80 -5.18 7.00 -5.24
N LEU A 81 -6.25 7.76 -5.50
CA LEU A 81 -7.40 7.87 -4.59
C LEU A 81 -8.06 6.50 -4.36
N SER A 82 -8.26 5.74 -5.43
CA SER A 82 -8.84 4.38 -5.34
C SER A 82 -7.91 3.40 -4.61
N PHE A 83 -6.61 3.67 -4.62
CA PHE A 83 -5.61 2.92 -3.86
C PHE A 83 -5.61 3.26 -2.35
N GLY A 84 -6.17 4.41 -1.95
CA GLY A 84 -6.25 4.85 -0.56
C GLY A 84 -5.36 6.04 -0.22
N ILE A 85 -4.68 6.65 -1.19
CA ILE A 85 -3.93 7.89 -1.00
C ILE A 85 -4.90 9.05 -0.76
N ARG A 86 -4.62 9.88 0.26
CA ARG A 86 -5.45 11.04 0.64
C ARG A 86 -4.65 12.33 0.77
N ALA A 87 -3.33 12.27 0.63
CA ALA A 87 -2.45 13.42 0.65
C ALA A 87 -1.68 13.51 -0.67
N PHE A 88 -1.76 14.63 -1.37
CA PHE A 88 -1.09 14.80 -2.65
C PHE A 88 -0.20 16.02 -2.60
N MET A 89 1.08 15.82 -2.85
CA MET A 89 2.01 16.88 -3.19
C MET A 89 2.11 16.91 -4.71
N VAL A 90 1.74 18.01 -5.34
CA VAL A 90 1.65 18.09 -6.81
C VAL A 90 2.66 19.07 -7.36
N ASP A 91 3.50 18.62 -8.29
CA ASP A 91 4.46 19.46 -8.99
C ASP A 91 3.73 20.25 -10.08
N LEU A 92 3.72 21.57 -9.93
CA LEU A 92 3.04 22.45 -10.88
C LEU A 92 4.06 23.33 -11.58
N CYS A 93 3.91 23.44 -12.90
CA CYS A 93 4.71 24.35 -13.69
C CYS A 93 3.84 25.39 -14.37
N ASP A 94 4.41 26.57 -14.55
CA ASP A 94 3.91 27.55 -15.50
C ASP A 94 4.48 27.27 -16.89
N GLN A 95 3.67 27.51 -17.92
CA GLN A 95 4.18 27.54 -19.28
C GLN A 95 5.22 28.66 -19.36
N ALA A 96 6.45 28.30 -19.75
CA ALA A 96 7.69 29.09 -19.57
C ALA A 96 7.63 30.55 -20.08
N ASP A 97 6.70 30.88 -20.96
CA ASP A 97 6.65 32.16 -21.66
C ASP A 97 5.73 33.20 -21.00
N THR A 98 4.90 32.82 -20.02
CA THR A 98 4.09 33.77 -19.22
C THR A 98 3.84 33.28 -17.79
N PRO A 99 4.82 33.44 -16.89
CA PRO A 99 4.62 33.16 -15.46
C PRO A 99 3.35 33.83 -14.94
N GLY A 100 2.47 33.05 -14.30
CA GLY A 100 1.25 33.55 -13.67
C GLY A 100 0.05 33.86 -14.57
N ALA A 101 0.09 33.63 -15.89
CA ALA A 101 -1.04 33.95 -16.79
C ALA A 101 -1.76 32.72 -17.40
N GLY A 102 -1.16 31.53 -17.33
CA GLY A 102 -1.69 30.30 -17.93
C GLY A 102 -2.42 29.36 -16.96
N PRO A 103 -2.93 28.21 -17.44
CA PRO A 103 -3.30 27.09 -16.57
C PRO A 103 -2.06 26.53 -15.86
N PHE A 104 -2.25 25.84 -14.74
CA PHE A 104 -1.15 25.04 -14.18
C PHE A 104 -0.96 23.79 -15.02
N LEU A 105 0.29 23.46 -15.33
CA LEU A 105 0.63 22.22 -16.02
C LEU A 105 1.13 21.19 -15.02
N ASN A 106 0.72 19.93 -15.23
CA ASN A 106 1.38 18.80 -14.62
C ASN A 106 2.83 18.76 -15.10
N CYS A 107 3.80 18.67 -14.19
CA CYS A 107 5.19 18.56 -14.57
C CYS A 107 6.01 17.82 -13.52
N HIS A 108 7.28 17.57 -13.85
CA HIS A 108 8.31 17.22 -12.88
C HIS A 108 9.70 17.49 -13.45
N GLY A 109 10.65 17.82 -12.57
CA GLY A 109 12.04 18.07 -12.93
C GLY A 109 12.42 19.55 -12.98
N PRO A 110 13.70 19.86 -13.24
CA PRO A 110 14.23 21.21 -13.11
C PRO A 110 13.72 22.14 -14.22
N THR A 111 13.59 23.43 -13.91
CA THR A 111 13.18 24.46 -14.87
C THR A 111 14.02 24.41 -16.14
N GLY A 112 13.36 24.36 -17.30
CA GLY A 112 14.00 24.27 -18.63
C GLY A 112 14.31 22.84 -19.09
N GLN A 113 14.15 21.84 -18.23
CA GLN A 113 14.26 20.41 -18.57
C GLN A 113 13.11 19.60 -17.95
N ALA A 114 12.06 20.26 -17.46
CA ALA A 114 10.93 19.58 -16.86
C ALA A 114 10.21 18.74 -17.93
N ALA A 115 9.75 17.56 -17.54
CA ALA A 115 8.76 16.82 -18.29
C ALA A 115 7.37 17.40 -17.97
N PHE A 116 6.48 17.42 -18.96
CA PHE A 116 5.17 18.05 -18.84
C PHE A 116 4.07 17.11 -19.26
N ARG A 117 2.90 17.29 -18.66
CA ARG A 117 1.63 16.71 -19.10
C ARG A 117 0.59 17.82 -19.12
N GLY A 118 -0.61 17.53 -19.61
CA GLY A 118 -1.72 18.48 -19.75
C GLY A 118 -2.06 19.29 -18.48
N LYS A 119 -3.18 20.00 -18.57
CA LYS A 119 -3.59 20.93 -17.51
C LYS A 119 -3.87 20.17 -16.20
N PHE A 120 -3.34 20.66 -15.09
CA PHE A 120 -3.65 20.11 -13.77
C PHE A 120 -5.15 20.29 -13.45
N GLU A 121 -5.77 21.33 -14.00
CA GLU A 121 -7.21 21.57 -13.88
C GLU A 121 -8.07 20.41 -14.39
N ASP A 122 -7.58 19.64 -15.38
CA ASP A 122 -8.29 18.47 -15.91
C ASP A 122 -8.25 17.32 -14.90
N ASP A 123 -7.15 17.16 -14.16
CA ASP A 123 -7.04 16.17 -13.09
C ASP A 123 -7.91 16.54 -11.88
N LEU A 124 -8.02 17.85 -11.56
CA LEU A 124 -8.92 18.33 -10.50
C LEU A 124 -10.40 18.05 -10.81
N ASP A 125 -10.81 18.07 -12.08
CA ASP A 125 -12.19 17.72 -12.46
C ASP A 125 -12.48 16.25 -12.18
N LYS A 126 -11.52 15.35 -12.48
CA LYS A 126 -11.64 13.93 -12.13
C LYS A 126 -11.68 13.70 -10.62
N VAL A 127 -10.84 14.43 -9.87
CA VAL A 127 -10.84 14.37 -8.39
C VAL A 127 -12.19 14.84 -7.82
N ALA A 128 -12.76 15.92 -8.37
CA ALA A 128 -14.08 16.42 -7.96
C ALA A 128 -15.18 15.38 -8.23
N GLU A 129 -15.16 14.75 -9.41
CA GLU A 129 -16.07 13.66 -9.75
C GLU A 129 -15.91 12.49 -8.77
N TRP A 130 -14.68 12.04 -8.52
CA TRP A 130 -14.41 10.95 -7.59
C TRP A 130 -14.91 11.27 -6.18
N LEU A 131 -14.66 12.47 -5.65
CA LEU A 131 -15.16 12.90 -4.35
C LEU A 131 -16.70 12.95 -4.33
N SER A 132 -17.35 13.32 -5.43
CA SER A 132 -18.83 13.30 -5.48
C SER A 132 -19.40 11.88 -5.28
N LEU A 133 -18.68 10.86 -5.76
CA LEU A 133 -19.03 9.45 -5.62
C LEU A 133 -18.61 8.87 -4.25
N HIS A 134 -17.68 9.53 -3.55
CA HIS A 134 -17.13 9.09 -2.27
C HIS A 134 -17.36 10.16 -1.19
N PRO A 135 -18.61 10.36 -0.71
CA PRO A 135 -19.01 11.48 0.15
C PRO A 135 -18.32 11.53 1.53
N ARG A 136 -17.60 10.48 1.91
CA ARG A 136 -16.93 10.34 3.22
C ARG A 136 -15.41 10.45 3.15
N GLU A 137 -14.90 10.68 1.96
CA GLU A 137 -13.47 10.81 1.72
C GLU A 137 -13.09 12.28 1.76
N LEU A 138 -11.95 12.54 2.38
CA LEU A 138 -11.32 13.85 2.42
C LEU A 138 -9.91 13.72 1.88
N ILE A 139 -9.50 14.71 1.09
CA ILE A 139 -8.15 14.79 0.55
C ILE A 139 -7.46 16.06 1.02
N VAL A 140 -6.15 16.02 1.00
CA VAL A 140 -5.28 17.16 1.23
C VAL A 140 -4.42 17.37 -0.01
N LEU A 141 -4.42 18.58 -0.53
CA LEU A 141 -3.66 19.00 -1.71
C LEU A 141 -2.67 20.09 -1.32
N SER A 142 -1.44 19.99 -1.78
CA SER A 142 -0.45 21.07 -1.69
C SER A 142 0.34 21.14 -2.99
N PRO A 143 0.69 22.35 -3.42
CA PRO A 143 1.52 22.52 -4.57
C PRO A 143 3.00 22.41 -4.19
N ASP A 144 3.79 21.89 -5.12
CA ASP A 144 5.25 21.99 -5.14
C ASP A 144 5.72 22.54 -6.50
N ASN A 145 7.01 22.89 -6.58
CA ASN A 145 7.70 23.44 -7.75
C ASN A 145 7.20 24.81 -8.27
N ILE A 146 6.13 25.37 -7.68
CA ILE A 146 5.75 26.78 -7.87
C ILE A 146 6.48 27.66 -6.85
N PRO A 147 7.08 28.79 -7.28
CA PRO A 147 7.57 29.78 -6.33
C PRO A 147 6.43 30.17 -5.38
N LEU A 148 6.68 30.22 -4.07
CA LEU A 148 5.71 30.61 -3.02
C LEU A 148 4.93 31.92 -3.30
N ARG A 149 5.37 32.71 -4.28
CA ARG A 149 4.64 33.86 -4.83
C ARG A 149 3.35 33.47 -5.58
N GLY A 150 3.14 32.20 -5.89
CA GLY A 150 1.94 31.65 -6.51
C GLY A 150 0.80 31.31 -5.53
N GLY A 151 0.97 31.50 -4.22
CA GLY A 151 -0.01 31.11 -3.20
C GLY A 151 -1.43 31.62 -3.47
N THR A 152 -1.58 32.84 -4.00
CA THR A 152 -2.90 33.34 -4.41
C THR A 152 -3.48 32.59 -5.60
N ARG A 153 -2.69 32.26 -6.62
CA ARG A 153 -3.19 31.57 -7.82
C ARG A 153 -3.53 30.10 -7.56
N TRP A 154 -2.73 29.42 -6.73
CA TRP A 154 -3.05 28.08 -6.25
C TRP A 154 -4.40 28.07 -5.51
N GLU A 155 -4.56 28.96 -4.53
CA GLU A 155 -5.82 29.07 -3.80
C GLU A 155 -6.99 29.48 -4.70
N ASP A 156 -6.78 30.40 -5.64
CA ASP A 156 -7.83 30.86 -6.56
C ASP A 156 -8.27 29.72 -7.49
N LEU A 157 -7.34 28.87 -7.92
CA LEU A 157 -7.69 27.64 -8.64
C LEU A 157 -8.54 26.72 -7.75
N MET A 158 -8.13 26.48 -6.50
CA MET A 158 -8.89 25.62 -5.59
C MET A 158 -10.28 26.19 -5.28
N LYS A 159 -10.40 27.51 -5.09
CA LYS A 159 -11.70 28.20 -4.92
C LYS A 159 -12.56 28.06 -6.18
N THR A 160 -11.96 28.14 -7.37
CA THR A 160 -12.68 27.97 -8.64
C THR A 160 -13.21 26.55 -8.79
N LYS A 161 -12.40 25.54 -8.44
CA LYS A 161 -12.76 24.12 -8.60
C LYS A 161 -13.65 23.58 -7.46
N PHE A 162 -13.47 24.07 -6.25
CA PHE A 162 -14.09 23.53 -5.03
C PHE A 162 -14.76 24.59 -4.14
N GLY A 163 -14.99 25.82 -4.62
CA GLY A 163 -15.63 26.88 -3.83
C GLY A 163 -17.15 26.72 -3.63
N GLY A 164 -17.78 25.83 -4.41
CA GLY A 164 -19.23 25.62 -4.45
C GLY A 164 -19.99 26.67 -5.27
N LEU A 165 -21.15 26.29 -5.81
CA LEU A 165 -22.04 27.20 -6.56
C LEU A 165 -22.88 28.04 -5.59
N GLY A 166 -22.36 29.19 -5.13
CA GLY A 166 -23.08 30.11 -4.24
C GLY A 166 -22.43 31.48 -4.10
N THR A 167 -23.14 32.47 -3.53
CA THR A 167 -22.73 33.89 -3.43
C THR A 167 -21.53 34.18 -2.50
N GLY A 168 -20.77 33.15 -2.16
CA GLY A 168 -19.50 33.22 -1.44
C GLY A 168 -18.62 32.05 -1.88
N SER A 169 -18.30 31.99 -3.18
CA SER A 169 -17.48 30.99 -3.89
C SER A 169 -16.03 30.94 -3.39
N SER A 170 -15.86 30.78 -2.08
CA SER A 170 -14.59 30.78 -1.38
C SER A 170 -14.49 29.52 -0.53
N CYS A 171 -13.29 28.94 -0.53
CA CYS A 171 -12.92 27.94 0.46
C CYS A 171 -13.17 28.50 1.87
N ALA A 172 -13.53 27.63 2.81
CA ALA A 172 -13.48 28.01 4.21
C ALA A 172 -12.03 28.29 4.61
N GLU A 173 -11.78 29.24 5.50
CA GLU A 173 -10.45 29.46 6.05
C GLU A 173 -10.38 28.84 7.45
N ILE A 174 -9.31 28.09 7.72
CA ILE A 174 -9.08 27.40 8.99
C ILE A 174 -7.72 27.81 9.55
N ASP A 175 -7.68 28.16 10.83
CA ASP A 175 -6.50 28.49 11.61
C ASP A 175 -6.60 27.92 13.04
N GLY A 176 -5.61 28.19 13.89
CA GLY A 176 -5.58 27.72 15.28
C GLY A 176 -6.67 28.29 16.19
N THR A 177 -7.44 29.28 15.73
CA THR A 177 -8.56 29.89 16.47
C THR A 177 -9.93 29.49 15.93
N THR A 178 -9.96 28.75 14.82
CA THR A 178 -11.19 28.41 14.12
C THR A 178 -12.05 27.41 14.92
N ASP A 179 -13.33 27.72 15.06
CA ASP A 179 -14.34 26.83 15.64
C ASP A 179 -15.40 26.49 14.60
N VAL A 180 -15.34 25.25 14.11
CA VAL A 180 -16.22 24.74 13.06
C VAL A 180 -17.57 24.25 13.59
N SER A 181 -17.78 24.21 14.91
CA SER A 181 -19.01 23.68 15.53
C SER A 181 -20.27 24.48 15.18
N SER A 182 -20.11 25.75 14.77
CA SER A 182 -21.19 26.64 14.38
C SER A 182 -21.47 26.66 12.87
N TRP A 183 -20.64 25.97 12.08
CA TRP A 183 -20.76 25.98 10.62
C TRP A 183 -21.85 25.03 10.18
N SER A 184 -22.54 25.40 9.10
CA SER A 184 -23.52 24.55 8.44
C SER A 184 -22.86 23.75 7.31
N ALA A 185 -23.27 22.50 7.12
CA ALA A 185 -22.84 21.70 5.99
C ALA A 185 -23.10 22.37 4.64
N ARG A 186 -22.13 22.25 3.73
CA ARG A 186 -22.25 22.76 2.35
C ARG A 186 -22.97 21.76 1.47
N ALA A 187 -23.74 22.25 0.50
CA ALA A 187 -24.52 21.42 -0.41
C ALA A 187 -23.64 20.56 -1.35
N GLU A 188 -22.44 21.04 -1.67
CA GLU A 188 -21.50 20.43 -2.61
C GLU A 188 -20.12 20.26 -1.96
N VAL A 189 -19.29 19.39 -2.54
CA VAL A 189 -17.86 19.24 -2.19
C VAL A 189 -17.25 20.63 -2.15
N SER A 190 -16.59 20.96 -1.04
CA SER A 190 -15.94 22.25 -0.92
C SER A 190 -14.54 22.19 -0.32
N CYS A 191 -13.78 23.26 -0.56
CA CYS A 191 -12.43 23.39 -0.05
C CYS A 191 -12.35 24.10 1.30
N ALA A 192 -11.33 23.75 2.08
CA ALA A 192 -10.87 24.49 3.24
C ALA A 192 -9.39 24.85 3.06
N VAL A 193 -9.06 26.13 3.07
CA VAL A 193 -7.68 26.64 3.04
C VAL A 193 -7.20 26.76 4.47
N ILE A 194 -6.05 26.15 4.76
CA ILE A 194 -5.48 26.19 6.10
C ILE A 194 -4.43 27.29 6.16
N ARG A 195 -4.56 28.19 7.14
CA ARG A 195 -3.70 29.38 7.31
C ARG A 195 -2.66 29.20 8.43
N ASP A 196 -2.95 28.36 9.40
CA ASP A 196 -2.09 28.03 10.55
C ASP A 196 -2.44 26.61 11.06
N VAL A 197 -1.68 26.08 12.02
CA VAL A 197 -1.96 24.79 12.69
C VAL A 197 -3.41 24.75 13.18
N PRO A 198 -4.27 23.88 12.61
CA PRO A 198 -5.65 23.76 13.04
C PRO A 198 -5.73 23.39 14.52
N ASN A 199 -6.77 23.88 15.19
CA ASN A 199 -7.05 23.46 16.55
C ASN A 199 -7.47 21.98 16.59
N ASP A 200 -7.10 21.29 17.66
CA ASP A 200 -7.44 19.87 17.89
C ASP A 200 -8.96 19.60 17.91
N ASN A 201 -9.81 20.62 18.07
CA ASN A 201 -11.27 20.49 17.94
C ASN A 201 -11.75 20.27 16.50
N ILE A 202 -10.91 20.51 15.49
CA ILE A 202 -11.22 20.27 14.09
C ILE A 202 -10.86 18.81 13.77
N THR A 203 -11.86 17.94 13.84
CA THR A 203 -11.69 16.51 13.55
C THR A 203 -11.93 16.19 12.07
N MET A 204 -11.45 15.02 11.64
CA MET A 204 -11.73 14.49 10.30
C MET A 204 -13.24 14.41 10.01
N GLY A 205 -14.03 13.98 11.00
CA GLY A 205 -15.48 13.91 10.91
C GLY A 205 -16.14 15.27 10.74
N ALA A 206 -15.68 16.28 11.49
CA ALA A 206 -16.22 17.63 11.36
C ALA A 206 -16.03 18.19 9.94
N LEU A 207 -14.86 17.99 9.32
CA LEU A 207 -14.61 18.43 7.95
C LEU A 207 -15.49 17.68 6.93
N VAL A 208 -15.61 16.35 7.07
CA VAL A 208 -16.46 15.53 6.20
C VAL A 208 -17.94 15.92 6.33
N ASP A 209 -18.45 16.08 7.55
CA ASP A 209 -19.85 16.44 7.79
C ASP A 209 -20.18 17.86 7.31
N LEU A 210 -19.20 18.76 7.31
CA LEU A 210 -19.32 20.11 6.72
C LEU A 210 -19.17 20.13 5.19
N ASN A 211 -18.88 18.97 4.58
CA ASN A 211 -18.58 18.81 3.16
C ASN A 211 -17.32 19.59 2.71
N LEU A 212 -16.40 19.86 3.65
CA LEU A 212 -15.09 20.48 3.44
C LEU A 212 -14.04 19.41 3.12
N ARG A 213 -14.21 18.75 1.97
CA ARG A 213 -13.49 17.51 1.63
C ARG A 213 -12.22 17.70 0.80
N VAL A 214 -11.91 18.94 0.44
CA VAL A 214 -10.63 19.31 -0.18
C VAL A 214 -9.89 20.26 0.74
N VAL A 215 -8.93 19.74 1.51
CA VAL A 215 -8.08 20.58 2.33
C VAL A 215 -6.93 21.11 1.48
N VAL A 216 -6.87 22.42 1.35
CA VAL A 216 -5.91 23.14 0.51
C VAL A 216 -4.80 23.67 1.40
N TRP A 217 -3.59 23.19 1.15
CA TRP A 217 -2.38 23.70 1.79
C TRP A 217 -1.76 24.80 0.92
N PRO A 218 -1.59 26.04 1.41
CA PRO A 218 -1.17 27.18 0.58
C PRO A 218 0.35 27.23 0.34
N GLU A 219 1.13 26.61 1.21
CA GLU A 219 2.59 26.51 1.09
C GLU A 219 2.97 25.06 0.75
N ASN A 220 4.26 24.76 0.65
CA ASN A 220 4.69 23.36 0.69
C ASN A 220 4.35 22.76 2.07
N TRP A 221 4.07 21.45 2.13
CA TRP A 221 3.66 20.72 3.34
C TRP A 221 4.58 20.92 4.56
N ARG A 222 5.79 21.44 4.34
CA ARG A 222 6.87 21.64 5.34
C ARG A 222 6.49 22.58 6.48
N GLY A 223 5.44 23.41 6.30
CA GLY A 223 4.99 24.38 7.31
C GLY A 223 3.99 23.85 8.36
N LEU A 224 3.16 22.85 8.04
CA LEU A 224 2.16 22.34 9.01
C LEU A 224 2.61 21.09 9.71
N PHE A 225 3.09 20.16 8.91
CA PHE A 225 3.29 18.83 9.39
C PHE A 225 4.71 18.78 9.94
N TYR A 226 4.81 19.09 11.24
CA TYR A 226 6.08 19.04 11.98
C TYR A 226 6.75 17.67 11.85
N SER A 227 5.98 16.65 11.45
CA SER A 227 6.38 15.26 11.28
C SER A 227 5.73 14.63 10.05
N THR A 228 6.16 15.03 8.86
CA THR A 228 5.88 14.31 7.60
C THR A 228 7.03 13.40 7.22
N TYR A 229 6.79 12.10 6.99
CA TYR A 229 7.77 11.27 6.30
C TYR A 229 7.65 11.47 4.80
N ASP A 230 8.72 11.92 4.16
CA ASP A 230 8.83 12.12 2.72
C ASP A 230 10.23 11.67 2.28
N PRO A 231 10.38 10.44 1.74
CA PRO A 231 11.65 9.93 1.27
C PRO A 231 11.95 10.50 -0.11
N GLU A 232 12.29 11.78 -0.19
CA GLU A 232 13.15 12.27 -1.27
C GLU A 232 14.49 11.51 -1.10
N ILE A 233 15.08 10.80 -2.09
CA ILE A 233 16.14 9.75 -1.87
C ILE A 233 17.63 10.17 -2.04
N GLN A 234 18.55 9.93 -1.05
CA GLN A 234 19.98 10.35 -0.85
C GLN A 234 20.87 9.36 -1.56
N ALA A 235 21.87 9.86 -2.28
CA ALA A 235 22.90 9.00 -2.83
C ALA A 235 23.66 8.38 -1.64
N GLY A 236 23.49 7.07 -1.46
CA GLY A 236 24.15 6.31 -0.40
C GLY A 236 23.37 6.17 0.92
N ALA A 237 22.12 6.62 1.00
CA ALA A 237 21.29 6.25 2.15
C ALA A 237 20.93 4.76 2.08
N THR A 238 21.04 4.09 3.22
CA THR A 238 20.60 2.70 3.38
C THR A 238 19.37 2.65 4.26
N VAL A 239 18.60 1.57 4.15
CA VAL A 239 17.41 1.35 5.01
C VAL A 239 17.81 1.40 6.48
N GLU A 240 18.94 0.81 6.85
CA GLU A 240 19.48 0.80 8.21
C GLU A 240 19.76 2.21 8.70
N ARG A 241 20.37 3.06 7.87
CA ARG A 241 20.66 4.44 8.26
C ARG A 241 19.38 5.24 8.49
N LEU A 242 18.37 5.04 7.64
CA LEU A 242 17.07 5.67 7.83
C LEU A 242 16.43 5.21 9.14
N GLN A 243 16.45 3.91 9.41
CA GLN A 243 15.97 3.33 10.67
C GLN A 243 16.70 3.92 11.90
N GLU A 244 18.03 4.02 11.85
CA GLU A 244 18.83 4.64 12.92
C GLU A 244 18.40 6.10 13.17
N ASP A 245 18.29 6.88 12.11
CA ASP A 245 17.91 8.29 12.20
C ASP A 245 16.45 8.45 12.68
N PHE A 246 15.54 7.54 12.29
CA PHE A 246 14.18 7.46 12.82
C PHE A 246 14.16 7.22 14.32
N MET A 247 14.88 6.19 14.77
CA MET A 247 14.93 5.81 16.17
C MET A 247 15.62 6.89 17.01
N ALA A 248 16.69 7.50 16.51
CA ALA A 248 17.35 8.62 17.16
C ALA A 248 16.40 9.82 17.32
N TYR A 249 15.55 10.09 16.33
CA TYR A 249 14.53 11.13 16.45
C TYR A 249 13.44 10.76 17.46
N ALA A 250 12.85 9.57 17.31
CA ALA A 250 11.85 9.03 18.21
C ALA A 250 12.30 9.03 19.67
N ASN A 251 13.60 8.81 19.94
CA ASN A 251 14.19 8.84 21.27
C ASN A 251 14.57 10.27 21.74
N GLY A 252 14.24 11.32 20.98
CA GLY A 252 14.63 12.69 21.30
C GLY A 252 16.15 12.88 21.36
N GLN A 253 16.93 12.17 20.54
CA GLN A 253 18.39 12.32 20.50
C GLN A 253 18.84 13.31 19.42
N LYS A 254 17.99 13.55 18.42
CA LYS A 254 18.23 14.47 17.31
C LYS A 254 17.40 15.75 17.48
N TRP A 255 17.75 16.60 18.45
CA TRP A 255 17.11 17.93 18.68
C TRP A 255 17.59 19.02 17.72
N GLY A 256 17.86 18.65 16.47
CA GLY A 256 18.32 19.57 15.44
C GLY A 256 17.17 20.09 14.59
N PHE A 257 16.27 20.89 15.16
CA PHE A 257 15.46 21.81 14.37
C PHE A 257 16.25 23.12 14.22
N PRO A 258 16.91 23.42 13.09
CA PRO A 258 17.14 24.80 12.72
C PRO A 258 15.80 25.42 12.31
N GLY A 259 14.94 25.74 13.30
CA GLY A 259 13.67 26.45 13.11
C GLY A 259 12.44 25.56 12.91
N ARG A 260 11.27 26.10 13.28
CA ARG A 260 9.92 25.47 13.29
C ARG A 260 9.39 25.01 11.91
N ASN A 261 10.22 24.98 10.87
CA ASN A 261 9.82 24.78 9.47
C ASN A 261 10.51 23.60 8.78
N THR A 262 11.17 22.70 9.53
CA THR A 262 11.68 21.46 8.96
C THR A 262 10.66 20.38 9.22
N GLY A 263 9.81 20.07 8.23
CA GLY A 263 9.13 18.78 8.20
C GLY A 263 10.16 17.64 8.38
N PHE A 264 9.68 16.42 8.65
CA PHE A 264 10.50 15.20 8.69
C PHE A 264 11.03 14.81 7.30
N LEU A 265 11.69 15.77 6.64
CA LEU A 265 12.51 15.54 5.48
C LEU A 265 13.71 14.74 5.95
N PHE A 266 13.58 13.43 5.85
CA PHE A 266 14.69 12.63 5.38
C PHE A 266 14.99 13.12 3.97
N GLN A 267 15.68 14.27 3.90
CA GLN A 267 16.25 14.79 2.68
C GLN A 267 17.31 13.80 2.30
N VAL A 268 16.87 12.78 1.62
CA VAL A 268 17.71 11.78 1.06
C VAL A 268 17.87 12.50 -0.37
N LEU A 269 18.89 13.35 -0.63
CA LEU A 269 19.45 13.91 -1.87
C LEU A 269 20.48 13.03 -2.61
N GLY A 270 19.96 12.26 -3.51
CA GLY A 270 20.63 11.43 -4.47
C GLY A 270 19.83 11.79 -5.67
N SER A 271 20.19 12.91 -6.28
CA SER A 271 19.73 13.13 -7.62
C SER A 271 20.04 11.84 -8.34
N ALA A 272 18.97 11.14 -8.78
CA ALA A 272 19.09 10.05 -9.71
C ALA A 272 20.10 10.58 -10.73
N LYS A 273 21.30 10.00 -10.74
CA LYS A 273 22.38 10.65 -11.45
C LYS A 273 21.99 10.53 -12.89
N TYR A 274 21.74 11.65 -13.57
CA TYR A 274 21.52 11.60 -15.00
C TYR A 274 22.70 10.81 -15.56
N PRO A 275 22.42 9.71 -16.24
CA PRO A 275 23.50 8.88 -16.72
C PRO A 275 24.41 9.73 -17.58
N SER A 276 25.71 9.55 -17.40
CA SER A 276 26.65 10.27 -18.24
C SER A 276 26.66 9.60 -19.61
N PHE A 277 25.82 10.10 -20.53
CA PHE A 277 25.85 9.70 -21.94
C PHE A 277 27.26 9.82 -22.54
N ALA A 278 28.13 10.62 -21.94
CA ALA A 278 29.54 10.73 -22.30
C ALA A 278 30.29 9.38 -22.34
N GLN A 279 29.89 8.35 -21.58
CA GLN A 279 30.50 7.00 -21.72
C GLN A 279 29.98 6.26 -22.95
N TYR A 280 28.67 6.33 -23.21
CA TYR A 280 28.04 5.78 -24.41
C TYR A 280 28.55 6.47 -25.68
N ASP A 281 28.67 7.81 -25.67
CA ASP A 281 29.16 8.63 -26.78
C ASP A 281 30.64 8.39 -27.10
N ARG A 282 31.42 7.96 -26.10
CA ARG A 282 32.84 7.61 -26.26
C ARG A 282 33.07 6.22 -26.82
N CYS A 283 32.04 5.37 -26.91
CA CYS A 283 32.15 4.02 -27.45
C CYS A 283 32.18 4.02 -28.99
N PRO A 284 33.31 3.65 -29.63
CA PRO A 284 33.46 3.77 -31.08
C PRO A 284 32.81 2.63 -31.86
N ASP A 285 32.49 1.51 -31.21
CA ASP A 285 31.98 0.31 -31.85
C ASP A 285 30.67 -0.23 -31.21
N PRO A 286 29.87 -1.03 -31.95
CA PRO A 286 28.58 -1.52 -31.46
C PRO A 286 28.65 -2.40 -30.21
N LEU A 287 29.74 -3.14 -29.99
CA LEU A 287 29.87 -4.00 -28.80
C LEU A 287 30.18 -3.17 -27.56
N CYS A 288 31.04 -2.15 -27.69
CA CYS A 288 31.25 -1.15 -26.64
C CYS A 288 29.95 -0.42 -26.29
N LYS A 289 29.20 0.04 -27.30
CA LYS A 289 27.90 0.70 -27.09
C LYS A 289 26.90 -0.22 -26.39
N ALA A 290 26.82 -1.49 -26.76
CA ALA A 290 25.95 -2.46 -26.11
C ALA A 290 26.35 -2.72 -24.64
N ALA A 291 27.65 -2.80 -24.34
CA ALA A 291 28.14 -2.97 -22.97
C ALA A 291 27.88 -1.72 -22.11
N ALA A 292 28.17 -0.53 -22.64
CA ALA A 292 27.87 0.74 -21.99
C ALA A 292 26.37 0.88 -21.75
N LEU A 293 25.53 0.47 -22.70
CA LEU A 293 24.08 0.46 -22.57
C LEU A 293 23.56 -0.53 -21.51
N SER A 294 24.18 -1.71 -21.39
CA SER A 294 23.83 -2.66 -20.33
C SER A 294 24.16 -2.10 -18.95
N GLN A 295 25.35 -1.53 -18.79
CA GLN A 295 25.76 -0.88 -17.55
C GLN A 295 24.84 0.30 -17.23
N LEU A 296 24.51 1.10 -18.25
CA LEU A 296 23.55 2.18 -18.17
C LEU A 296 22.18 1.69 -17.70
N LYS A 297 21.65 0.60 -18.26
CA LYS A 297 20.39 0.00 -17.84
C LYS A 297 20.42 -0.46 -16.38
N ASP A 298 21.51 -1.07 -15.94
CA ASP A 298 21.66 -1.54 -14.55
C ASP A 298 21.79 -0.36 -13.58
N GLU A 299 22.60 0.65 -13.92
CA GLU A 299 22.70 1.91 -13.17
C GLU A 299 21.34 2.60 -13.09
N LEU A 300 20.57 2.64 -14.17
CA LEU A 300 19.27 3.32 -14.21
C LEU A 300 18.17 2.55 -13.49
N ALA A 301 18.16 1.22 -13.59
CA ALA A 301 17.23 0.39 -12.80
C ALA A 301 17.51 0.51 -11.30
N LEU A 302 18.78 0.70 -10.92
CA LEU A 302 19.16 0.91 -9.53
C LEU A 302 18.91 2.35 -9.08
N ASP A 303 19.29 3.35 -9.86
CA ASP A 303 19.36 4.75 -9.43
C ASP A 303 18.17 5.61 -9.91
N SER A 304 17.22 5.04 -10.65
CA SER A 304 15.94 5.72 -10.97
C SER A 304 15.10 5.95 -9.71
N VAL A 305 14.26 6.98 -9.73
CA VAL A 305 13.29 7.26 -8.66
C VAL A 305 12.46 6.00 -8.40
N LYS A 306 11.94 5.37 -9.45
CA LYS A 306 11.19 4.11 -9.35
C LYS A 306 11.95 3.00 -8.65
N GLY A 307 13.18 2.71 -9.10
CA GLY A 307 14.00 1.65 -8.54
C GLY A 307 14.35 1.89 -7.08
N MET A 308 14.75 3.12 -6.75
CA MET A 308 15.12 3.49 -5.38
C MET A 308 13.91 3.48 -4.44
N SER A 309 12.79 4.12 -4.83
CA SER A 309 11.59 4.20 -4.00
C SER A 309 10.99 2.81 -3.76
N THR A 310 10.95 1.94 -4.77
CA THR A 310 10.51 0.54 -4.59
C THR A 310 11.34 -0.19 -3.53
N ARG A 311 12.68 -0.05 -3.56
CA ARG A 311 13.56 -0.72 -2.59
C ARG A 311 13.43 -0.14 -1.18
N LEU A 312 13.39 1.18 -1.05
CA LEU A 312 13.28 1.85 0.25
C LEU A 312 11.92 1.57 0.90
N ASN A 313 10.84 1.72 0.14
CA ASN A 313 9.50 1.43 0.61
C ASN A 313 9.39 -0.05 1.03
N ALA A 314 10.01 -0.98 0.30
CA ALA A 314 9.98 -2.40 0.67
C ALA A 314 10.66 -2.66 2.01
N GLY A 315 11.75 -1.94 2.31
CA GLY A 315 12.45 -2.03 3.59
C GLY A 315 11.73 -1.33 4.74
N LEU A 316 11.00 -0.24 4.48
CA LEU A 316 10.41 0.62 5.51
C LEU A 316 8.92 0.38 5.76
N LEU A 317 8.19 -0.15 4.79
CA LEU A 317 6.75 -0.42 4.86
C LEU A 317 6.42 -1.92 4.96
N GLN A 318 7.46 -2.76 5.16
CA GLN A 318 7.49 -4.23 5.21
C GLN A 318 6.16 -4.98 5.06
N ASP A 319 6.17 -6.00 4.21
CA ASP A 319 4.99 -6.84 3.99
C ASP A 319 4.57 -7.66 5.22
N ASP A 320 3.26 -7.82 5.36
CA ASP A 320 2.54 -8.69 6.30
C ASP A 320 3.01 -10.15 6.24
N THR A 321 3.70 -10.56 5.18
CA THR A 321 4.25 -11.92 5.01
C THR A 321 5.63 -12.13 5.60
N THR A 322 6.31 -11.06 6.04
CA THR A 322 7.65 -11.10 6.69
C THR A 322 7.59 -10.44 8.08
N PRO A 323 6.86 -11.01 9.06
CA PRO A 323 6.40 -10.23 10.20
C PRO A 323 7.46 -9.94 11.29
N HIS A 324 8.74 -10.30 11.12
CA HIS A 324 9.61 -10.51 12.27
C HIS A 324 11.07 -10.05 12.15
N GLU A 325 11.51 -9.49 11.02
CA GLU A 325 12.94 -9.13 10.90
C GLU A 325 13.30 -7.89 11.74
N HIS A 326 12.37 -6.95 11.91
CA HIS A 326 12.57 -5.73 12.72
C HIS A 326 11.78 -5.69 14.05
N GLN A 327 11.10 -6.78 14.39
CA GLN A 327 10.54 -6.98 15.74
C GLN A 327 11.55 -7.60 16.71
N SER A 328 12.85 -7.55 16.39
CA SER A 328 13.86 -8.10 17.29
C SER A 328 13.77 -7.39 18.65
N GLU A 329 14.04 -8.13 19.73
CA GLU A 329 14.18 -7.56 21.08
C GLU A 329 15.17 -6.39 21.11
N GLU A 330 16.05 -6.26 20.12
CA GLU A 330 17.02 -5.18 20.01
C GLU A 330 16.38 -3.83 19.64
N THR A 331 15.35 -3.82 18.81
CA THR A 331 14.67 -2.58 18.38
C THR A 331 13.65 -2.10 19.41
N CYS A 332 13.02 -3.04 20.11
CA CYS A 332 11.98 -2.79 21.12
C CYS A 332 12.27 -3.57 22.43
N PRO A 333 13.40 -3.31 23.11
CA PRO A 333 13.82 -4.09 24.29
C PRO A 333 12.87 -3.93 25.48
N GLU A 334 12.09 -2.86 25.50
CA GLU A 334 11.04 -2.63 26.50
C GLU A 334 9.84 -3.59 26.36
N TYR A 335 9.69 -4.23 25.20
CA TYR A 335 8.58 -5.13 24.91
C TYR A 335 9.11 -6.56 24.70
N ALA A 336 8.85 -7.44 25.67
CA ALA A 336 9.25 -8.86 25.63
C ALA A 336 8.65 -9.68 24.47
N CYS A 337 7.89 -9.04 23.57
CA CYS A 337 7.13 -9.64 22.48
C CYS A 337 7.42 -9.03 21.12
N GLY A 338 8.45 -8.18 21.01
CA GLY A 338 8.61 -7.29 19.87
C GLY A 338 7.66 -6.09 19.94
N CYS A 339 7.67 -5.26 18.91
CA CYS A 339 7.03 -3.94 18.89
C CYS A 339 5.48 -3.98 18.78
N LEU A 340 4.77 -4.70 19.67
CA LEU A 340 3.35 -4.47 19.94
C LEU A 340 2.41 -4.50 18.70
N GLY A 341 2.67 -5.40 17.75
CA GLY A 341 1.87 -5.52 16.53
C GLY A 341 2.22 -4.52 15.42
N TYR A 342 3.13 -3.58 15.66
CA TYR A 342 3.79 -2.78 14.64
C TYR A 342 4.74 -3.65 13.82
N ARG A 343 4.64 -3.52 12.50
CA ARG A 343 5.29 -4.46 11.56
C ARG A 343 6.47 -3.82 10.87
N SER A 344 6.42 -2.51 10.68
CA SER A 344 7.46 -1.77 9.98
C SER A 344 8.26 -0.85 10.92
N PRO A 345 9.54 -0.56 10.61
CA PRO A 345 10.33 0.38 11.38
C PRO A 345 9.69 1.77 11.51
N LEU A 346 8.95 2.20 10.49
CA LEU A 346 8.22 3.47 10.50
C LEU A 346 7.11 3.48 11.54
N GLU A 347 6.38 2.36 11.69
CA GLU A 347 5.35 2.21 12.71
C GLU A 347 5.95 2.21 14.12
N VAL A 348 7.10 1.57 14.32
CA VAL A 348 7.83 1.58 15.61
C VAL A 348 8.29 2.98 15.98
N ALA A 349 8.85 3.72 15.02
CA ALA A 349 9.25 5.10 15.23
C ALA A 349 8.05 5.99 15.57
N HIS A 350 6.92 5.80 14.88
CA HIS A 350 5.68 6.50 15.17
C HIS A 350 5.18 6.24 16.58
N GLN A 351 5.20 4.99 17.05
CA GLN A 351 4.80 4.65 18.41
C GLN A 351 5.63 5.41 19.44
N LYS A 352 6.95 5.40 19.29
CA LYS A 352 7.85 6.15 20.19
C LYS A 352 7.63 7.66 20.11
N LEU A 353 7.21 8.19 18.96
CA LEU A 353 6.81 9.59 18.86
C LEU A 353 5.55 9.87 19.65
N LEU A 354 4.55 8.99 19.57
CA LEU A 354 3.32 9.09 20.36
C LEU A 354 3.61 9.07 21.86
N GLU A 355 4.50 8.18 22.33
CA GLU A 355 4.95 8.14 23.73
C GLU A 355 5.56 9.47 24.21
N ASN A 356 6.13 10.26 23.28
CA ASN A 356 6.70 11.57 23.55
C ASN A 356 5.75 12.74 23.26
N GLY A 357 4.47 12.49 22.97
CA GLY A 357 3.47 13.52 22.67
C GLY A 357 3.58 14.12 21.25
N HIS A 358 4.28 13.43 20.35
CA HIS A 358 4.41 13.76 18.94
C HIS A 358 3.71 12.70 18.07
N GLY A 359 3.67 12.87 16.76
CA GLY A 359 3.14 11.84 15.86
C GLY A 359 3.43 12.17 14.41
N ILE A 360 3.52 11.16 13.56
CA ILE A 360 3.67 11.33 12.11
C ILE A 360 2.31 11.63 11.51
N GLN A 361 2.23 12.72 10.74
CA GLN A 361 0.96 13.24 10.24
C GLN A 361 0.75 12.95 8.75
N ALA A 362 1.82 12.67 8.01
CA ALA A 362 1.70 12.18 6.64
C ALA A 362 2.91 11.32 6.27
N ILE A 363 2.70 10.36 5.39
CA ILE A 363 3.71 9.48 4.80
C ILE A 363 3.57 9.63 3.29
N PHE A 364 4.40 10.46 2.70
CA PHE A 364 4.54 10.59 1.25
C PHE A 364 5.46 9.50 0.75
N VAL A 365 5.07 8.87 -0.34
CA VAL A 365 5.93 7.91 -1.04
C VAL A 365 5.79 8.12 -2.54
N ASP A 366 6.85 7.83 -3.27
CA ASP A 366 6.73 7.53 -4.70
C ASP A 366 6.35 6.05 -4.86
N TYR A 367 5.59 5.72 -5.91
CA TYR A 367 5.17 4.35 -6.20
C TYR A 367 4.55 3.65 -4.96
N PRO A 368 3.38 4.10 -4.48
CA PRO A 368 2.77 3.61 -3.24
C PRO A 368 2.39 2.12 -3.27
N GLU A 369 2.35 1.50 -4.46
CA GLU A 369 2.10 0.09 -4.70
C GLU A 369 3.31 -0.80 -4.38
N VAL A 370 3.81 -0.77 -3.15
CA VAL A 370 4.98 -1.59 -2.80
C VAL A 370 4.58 -2.94 -2.22
N GLY A 371 4.41 -3.93 -3.10
CA GLY A 371 4.13 -5.32 -2.73
C GLY A 371 2.65 -5.69 -2.78
N GLU A 372 2.37 -7.00 -2.87
CA GLU A 372 0.99 -7.52 -3.08
C GLU A 372 0.10 -7.43 -1.83
N LYS A 373 0.65 -7.20 -0.62
CA LYS A 373 -0.03 -7.47 0.65
C LYS A 373 0.14 -6.41 1.76
N SER A 374 1.15 -5.54 1.69
CA SER A 374 1.29 -4.36 2.55
C SER A 374 1.65 -3.18 1.67
N ASN A 375 0.91 -2.08 1.79
CA ASN A 375 1.22 -0.83 1.12
C ASN A 375 1.22 0.30 2.14
N VAL A 376 1.57 1.51 1.70
CA VAL A 376 1.57 2.70 2.58
C VAL A 376 0.23 2.92 3.29
N VAL A 377 -0.89 2.54 2.66
CA VAL A 377 -2.23 2.71 3.22
C VAL A 377 -2.46 1.76 4.40
N HIS A 378 -1.99 0.51 4.33
CA HIS A 378 -2.08 -0.42 5.47
C HIS A 378 -1.23 0.04 6.66
N VAL A 379 -0.02 0.54 6.41
CA VAL A 379 0.86 1.09 7.45
C VAL A 379 0.20 2.30 8.11
N VAL A 380 -0.30 3.24 7.31
CA VAL A 380 -1.00 4.44 7.80
C VAL A 380 -2.27 4.10 8.59
N ALA A 381 -3.03 3.09 8.16
CA ALA A 381 -4.21 2.65 8.88
C ALA A 381 -3.85 2.19 10.31
N ARG A 382 -2.80 1.37 10.45
CA ARG A 382 -2.32 0.91 11.77
C ARG A 382 -1.76 2.06 12.63
N MET A 383 -1.09 3.03 12.01
CA MET A 383 -0.64 4.25 12.70
C MET A 383 -1.81 5.11 13.18
N ASN A 384 -2.90 5.20 12.41
CA ASN A 384 -4.10 5.90 12.85
C ASN A 384 -4.85 5.16 13.97
N GLU A 385 -4.83 3.83 13.97
CA GLU A 385 -5.30 3.06 15.12
C GLU A 385 -4.46 3.35 16.38
N ALA A 386 -3.14 3.51 16.23
CA ALA A 386 -2.26 3.96 17.32
C ALA A 386 -2.61 5.35 17.82
N ASN A 387 -2.80 6.31 16.90
CA ASN A 387 -3.22 7.67 17.23
C ASN A 387 -4.53 7.67 18.03
N LEU A 388 -5.49 6.84 17.65
CA LEU A 388 -6.76 6.69 18.36
C LEU A 388 -6.58 6.14 19.76
N ARG A 389 -5.80 5.07 19.93
CA ARG A 389 -5.55 4.48 21.25
C ARG A 389 -4.88 5.48 22.17
N HIS A 390 -3.85 6.16 21.68
CA HIS A 390 -3.15 7.19 22.45
C HIS A 390 -4.08 8.35 22.84
N LEU A 391 -4.93 8.81 21.91
CA LEU A 391 -5.91 9.86 22.18
C LEU A 391 -6.93 9.44 23.26
N ARG A 392 -7.29 8.16 23.31
CA ARG A 392 -8.26 7.60 24.27
C ARG A 392 -7.61 7.15 25.58
N GLY A 393 -6.27 7.12 25.65
CA GLY A 393 -5.53 6.52 26.77
C GLY A 393 -5.73 5.01 26.87
N GLU A 394 -5.95 4.34 25.73
CA GLU A 394 -6.05 2.88 25.62
C GLU A 394 -4.66 2.25 25.54
N ASP A 395 -4.54 1.01 26.02
CA ASP A 395 -3.30 0.24 25.94
C ASP A 395 -2.99 -0.17 24.49
N GLU A 396 -1.70 -0.23 24.14
CA GLU A 396 -1.26 -0.69 22.82
C GLU A 396 -1.42 -2.21 22.65
N PRO A 397 -1.64 -2.70 21.41
CA PRO A 397 -1.82 -4.11 21.14
C PRO A 397 -0.61 -4.93 21.59
N GLY A 398 -0.83 -5.99 22.37
CA GLY A 398 0.27 -6.81 22.90
C GLY A 398 0.94 -6.26 24.17
N ALA A 399 0.49 -5.12 24.72
CA ALA A 399 0.94 -4.64 26.03
C ALA A 399 0.57 -5.63 27.15
N GLU A 400 -0.46 -6.46 26.94
CA GLU A 400 -0.75 -7.56 27.83
C GLU A 400 0.32 -8.65 27.70
N TRP A 401 1.28 -8.64 28.63
CA TRP A 401 2.29 -9.67 28.87
C TRP A 401 1.77 -11.10 28.65
N TRP A 402 0.52 -11.36 29.06
CA TRP A 402 -0.13 -12.66 28.91
C TRP A 402 -0.27 -13.12 27.46
N SER A 403 -0.59 -12.23 26.52
CA SER A 403 -0.85 -12.61 25.12
C SER A 403 0.37 -13.20 24.42
N CYS A 404 1.57 -12.70 24.72
CA CYS A 404 2.81 -13.17 24.12
C CYS A 404 3.39 -14.39 24.85
N HIS A 405 3.32 -14.40 26.18
CA HIS A 405 3.84 -15.53 26.95
C HIS A 405 2.85 -16.69 27.04
N TRP A 406 1.59 -16.50 26.65
CA TRP A 406 0.60 -17.58 26.60
C TRP A 406 0.97 -18.64 25.57
N GLN A 407 1.55 -18.33 24.41
CA GLN A 407 1.92 -19.39 23.47
C GLN A 407 3.01 -20.32 24.03
N PRO A 408 4.11 -19.82 24.62
CA PRO A 408 5.05 -20.65 25.36
C PRO A 408 4.40 -21.37 26.55
N PHE A 409 3.58 -20.71 27.36
CA PHE A 409 2.92 -21.34 28.51
C PHE A 409 1.90 -22.41 28.09
N ALA A 410 1.15 -22.17 27.02
CA ALA A 410 0.23 -23.11 26.40
C ALA A 410 1.02 -24.27 25.79
N ALA A 411 2.14 -24.02 25.11
CA ALA A 411 3.01 -25.08 24.60
C ALA A 411 3.61 -25.93 25.73
N ILE A 412 4.07 -25.32 26.83
CA ILE A 412 4.61 -26.02 27.99
C ILE A 412 3.51 -26.81 28.71
N SER A 413 2.34 -26.23 28.92
CA SER A 413 1.22 -26.89 29.59
C SER A 413 0.60 -28.00 28.75
N THR A 414 0.44 -27.79 27.43
CA THR A 414 -0.03 -28.84 26.50
C THR A 414 1.00 -29.94 26.32
N SER A 415 2.30 -29.63 26.26
CA SER A 415 3.36 -30.65 26.24
C SER A 415 3.39 -31.46 27.53
N SER A 416 3.23 -30.81 28.69
CA SER A 416 3.14 -31.49 29.98
C SER A 416 1.91 -32.38 30.05
N LEU A 417 0.75 -31.90 29.58
CA LEU A 417 -0.48 -32.68 29.49
C LEU A 417 -0.31 -33.87 28.53
N LEU A 418 0.32 -33.66 27.37
CA LEU A 418 0.59 -34.72 26.39
C LEU A 418 1.53 -35.78 26.97
N ILE A 419 2.57 -35.38 27.70
CA ILE A 419 3.48 -36.30 28.40
C ILE A 419 2.71 -37.10 29.45
N ILE A 420 1.84 -36.46 30.23
CA ILE A 420 1.00 -37.14 31.22
C ILE A 420 0.04 -38.12 30.53
N VAL A 421 -0.62 -37.73 29.44
CA VAL A 421 -1.52 -38.60 28.67
C VAL A 421 -0.76 -39.77 28.06
N CYS A 422 0.42 -39.53 27.48
CA CYS A 422 1.30 -40.58 26.96
C CYS A 422 1.77 -41.54 28.06
N ALA A 423 2.18 -41.02 29.22
CA ALA A 423 2.60 -41.82 30.35
C ALA A 423 1.44 -42.66 30.92
N LEU A 424 0.24 -42.08 31.03
CA LEU A 424 -0.98 -42.79 31.42
C LEU A 424 -1.36 -43.86 30.39
N TYR A 425 -1.26 -43.54 29.10
CA TYR A 425 -1.53 -44.49 28.01
C TYR A 425 -0.54 -45.67 28.05
N ILE A 426 0.76 -45.39 28.21
CA ILE A 426 1.80 -46.42 28.39
C ILE A 426 1.51 -47.24 29.65
N PHE A 427 1.21 -46.60 30.77
CA PHE A 427 0.86 -47.27 32.01
C PHE A 427 -0.34 -48.20 31.85
N LEU A 428 -1.41 -47.73 31.18
CA LEU A 428 -2.60 -48.53 30.90
C LEU A 428 -2.30 -49.71 29.96
N MET A 429 -1.46 -49.50 28.93
CA MET A 429 -0.99 -50.56 28.04
C MET A 429 -0.17 -51.62 28.80
N CYS A 430 0.72 -51.20 29.70
CA CYS A 430 1.49 -52.10 30.56
C CYS A 430 0.62 -52.82 31.60
N ARG A 431 -0.44 -52.18 32.10
CA ARG A 431 -1.33 -52.74 33.13
C ARG A 431 -2.30 -53.79 32.57
N TYR A 432 -2.67 -53.66 31.29
CA TYR A 432 -3.66 -54.52 30.61
C TYR A 432 -3.16 -55.09 29.27
N PRO A 433 -2.00 -55.78 29.24
CA PRO A 433 -1.38 -56.24 28.00
C PRO A 433 -2.27 -57.19 27.19
N ASP A 434 -3.07 -58.02 27.87
CA ASP A 434 -3.91 -59.04 27.22
C ASP A 434 -5.08 -58.46 26.42
N ARG A 435 -5.51 -57.22 26.73
CA ARG A 435 -6.60 -56.54 26.00
C ARG A 435 -6.09 -55.74 24.80
N TRP A 436 -4.86 -55.23 24.87
CA TRP A 436 -4.33 -54.30 23.87
C TRP A 436 -3.32 -54.94 22.91
N GLY A 437 -2.51 -55.89 23.40
CA GLY A 437 -1.45 -56.53 22.64
C GLY A 437 -1.97 -57.34 21.44
N VAL A 438 -3.14 -57.97 21.57
CA VAL A 438 -3.73 -58.77 20.49
C VAL A 438 -4.33 -57.87 19.40
N CYS A 439 -5.03 -56.80 19.79
CA CYS A 439 -5.76 -55.95 18.84
C CYS A 439 -4.82 -55.11 17.95
N ILE A 440 -3.75 -54.52 18.52
CA ILE A 440 -2.82 -53.67 17.76
C ILE A 440 -1.96 -54.50 16.81
N TRP A 441 -1.46 -55.67 17.25
CA TRP A 441 -0.66 -56.55 16.39
C TRP A 441 -1.46 -57.16 15.25
N ASP A 442 -2.73 -57.48 15.48
CA ASP A 442 -3.61 -58.00 14.43
C ASP A 442 -4.00 -56.90 13.44
N GLN A 443 -4.28 -55.68 13.91
CA GLN A 443 -4.51 -54.54 13.02
C GLN A 443 -3.27 -54.17 12.19
N TRP A 444 -2.07 -54.22 12.78
CA TRP A 444 -0.83 -53.95 12.05
C TRP A 444 -0.51 -55.05 11.03
N ARG A 445 -0.73 -56.33 11.37
CA ARG A 445 -0.62 -57.44 10.41
C ARG A 445 -1.62 -57.30 9.27
N ALA A 446 -2.87 -56.96 9.58
CA ALA A 446 -3.91 -56.71 8.57
C ALA A 446 -3.60 -55.49 7.70
N TYR A 447 -2.97 -54.45 8.26
CA TYR A 447 -2.50 -53.29 7.50
C TYR A 447 -1.37 -53.67 6.54
N LYS A 448 -0.35 -54.38 7.01
CA LYS A 448 0.74 -54.87 6.15
C LYS A 448 0.23 -55.76 5.03
N ALA A 449 -0.72 -56.65 5.31
CA ALA A 449 -1.34 -57.50 4.30
C ALA A 449 -2.07 -56.68 3.22
N ARG A 450 -2.80 -55.62 3.62
CA ARG A 450 -3.47 -54.69 2.69
C ARG A 450 -2.47 -53.91 1.82
N VAL A 451 -1.38 -53.43 2.41
CA VAL A 451 -0.31 -52.74 1.66
C VAL A 451 0.37 -53.68 0.66
N ALA A 452 0.65 -54.92 1.05
CA ALA A 452 1.23 -55.93 0.17
C ALA A 452 0.29 -56.28 -1.00
N ALA A 453 -1.00 -56.52 -0.73
CA ALA A 453 -2.00 -56.81 -1.76
C ALA A 453 -2.21 -55.66 -2.75
N ARG A 454 -2.16 -54.41 -2.27
CA ARG A 454 -2.21 -53.22 -3.13
C ARG A 454 -1.02 -53.17 -4.07
N LYS A 455 0.19 -53.44 -3.55
CA LYS A 455 1.41 -53.44 -4.36
C LYS A 455 1.38 -54.54 -5.44
N GLU A 456 0.89 -55.73 -5.09
CA GLU A 456 0.69 -56.81 -6.06
C GLU A 456 -0.35 -56.45 -7.14
N GLY A 457 -1.45 -55.80 -6.76
CA GLY A 457 -2.45 -55.30 -7.71
C GLY A 457 -1.91 -54.22 -8.65
N GLU A 458 -1.09 -53.30 -8.13
CA GLU A 458 -0.41 -52.28 -8.95
C GLU A 458 0.60 -52.90 -9.92
N GLU A 459 1.35 -53.93 -9.51
CA GLU A 459 2.27 -54.66 -10.39
C GLU A 459 1.51 -55.43 -11.49
N ARG A 460 0.41 -56.11 -11.14
CA ARG A 460 -0.44 -56.81 -12.11
C ARG A 460 -1.08 -55.87 -13.12
N GLY A 461 -1.58 -54.72 -12.68
CA GLY A 461 -2.13 -53.68 -13.57
C GLY A 461 -1.08 -53.13 -14.54
N ARG A 462 0.19 -53.02 -14.13
CA ARG A 462 1.29 -52.62 -15.02
C ARG A 462 1.62 -53.70 -16.05
N GLU A 463 1.58 -54.98 -15.68
CA GLU A 463 1.78 -56.08 -16.64
C GLU A 463 0.65 -56.17 -17.66
N GLU A 464 -0.61 -56.03 -17.23
CA GLU A 464 -1.77 -56.00 -18.12
C GLU A 464 -1.69 -54.83 -19.11
N ALA A 465 -1.36 -53.62 -18.63
CA ALA A 465 -1.14 -52.44 -19.47
C ALA A 465 0.00 -52.65 -20.48
N ARG A 466 1.11 -53.29 -20.08
CA ARG A 466 2.17 -53.67 -21.03
C ARG A 466 1.67 -54.65 -22.07
N SER A 467 0.92 -55.69 -21.67
CA SER A 467 0.41 -56.69 -22.61
C SER A 467 -0.52 -56.07 -23.65
N TYR A 468 -1.33 -55.09 -23.25
CA TYR A 468 -2.22 -54.34 -24.15
C TYR A 468 -1.43 -53.52 -25.17
N LEU A 469 -0.41 -52.77 -24.70
CA LEU A 469 0.45 -51.95 -25.56
C LEU A 469 1.28 -52.78 -26.54
N TYR A 470 1.74 -53.97 -26.15
CA TYR A 470 2.48 -54.88 -27.04
C TYR A 470 1.57 -55.69 -27.97
N GLY A 471 0.29 -55.91 -27.61
CA GLY A 471 -0.71 -56.55 -28.46
C GLY A 471 -1.13 -55.69 -29.65
N GLU A 472 -1.27 -54.37 -29.47
CA GLU A 472 -1.57 -53.45 -30.58
C GLU A 472 -0.40 -53.26 -31.55
N ALA A 473 0.86 -53.38 -31.09
CA ALA A 473 2.04 -53.22 -31.93
C ALA A 473 2.26 -54.36 -32.96
N GLN A 474 1.58 -55.50 -32.81
CA GLN A 474 1.67 -56.61 -33.78
C GLN A 474 0.51 -56.65 -34.79
N GLY A 475 -0.47 -55.75 -34.65
CA GLY A 475 -1.53 -55.54 -35.65
C GLY A 475 -1.07 -54.60 -36.75
N GLY A 476 -0.16 -55.05 -37.62
CA GLY A 476 0.28 -54.31 -38.80
C GLY A 476 -0.85 -54.09 -39.80
N GLY A 477 -1.62 -53.04 -39.61
CA GLY A 477 -2.56 -52.48 -40.60
C GLY A 477 -2.19 -51.03 -40.86
N ASN A 478 -1.77 -50.73 -42.10
CA ASN A 478 -1.53 -49.37 -42.56
C ASN A 478 -2.79 -48.51 -42.39
N ILE A 479 -2.81 -47.65 -41.37
CA ILE A 479 -3.79 -46.58 -41.24
C ILE A 479 -3.18 -45.34 -41.90
N ASN A 480 -3.64 -45.05 -43.13
CA ASN A 480 -3.47 -43.73 -43.74
C ASN A 480 -4.20 -42.71 -42.87
N MET A 481 -3.45 -41.82 -42.20
CA MET A 481 -4.04 -40.64 -41.56
C MET A 481 -4.19 -39.55 -42.62
N ASP A 482 -5.41 -39.45 -43.15
CA ASP A 482 -5.91 -38.28 -43.87
C ASP A 482 -6.19 -37.16 -42.86
N MET A 483 -5.43 -36.08 -42.92
CA MET A 483 -5.65 -34.89 -42.09
C MET A 483 -6.75 -34.02 -42.72
N SER A 484 -8.00 -34.39 -42.48
CA SER A 484 -9.12 -33.46 -42.54
C SER A 484 -9.84 -33.46 -41.19
N MET A 485 -9.68 -32.36 -40.45
CA MET A 485 -10.44 -32.12 -39.21
C MET A 485 -11.83 -31.59 -39.55
N PRO A 486 -12.92 -32.22 -39.08
CA PRO A 486 -14.19 -31.52 -38.88
C PRO A 486 -14.27 -31.01 -37.43
N GLN A 487 -14.53 -29.71 -37.29
CA GLN A 487 -15.03 -29.13 -36.05
C GLN A 487 -16.42 -29.71 -35.74
N GLN A 488 -16.51 -30.58 -34.73
CA GLN A 488 -17.75 -30.81 -34.00
C GLN A 488 -17.46 -30.94 -32.51
N ILE A 489 -18.02 -30.00 -31.75
CA ILE A 489 -18.04 -29.98 -30.28
C ILE A 489 -19.19 -30.88 -29.82
N PRO A 490 -18.96 -31.91 -28.97
CA PRO A 490 -20.04 -32.55 -28.23
C PRO A 490 -20.27 -31.86 -26.88
N PRO A 491 -21.53 -31.74 -26.42
CA PRO A 491 -21.85 -31.11 -25.14
C PRO A 491 -21.80 -32.13 -23.99
N GLY A 492 -21.29 -31.67 -22.85
CA GLY A 492 -21.62 -32.20 -21.53
C GLY A 492 -20.58 -33.15 -20.93
N ILE A 493 -20.00 -32.74 -19.80
CA ILE A 493 -20.04 -33.46 -18.52
C ILE A 493 -19.85 -32.42 -17.42
N ALA A 494 -20.91 -32.27 -16.63
CA ALA A 494 -20.92 -31.54 -15.37
C ALA A 494 -20.40 -32.45 -14.25
N GLY A 495 -19.72 -31.85 -13.27
CA GLY A 495 -19.66 -32.37 -11.90
C GLY A 495 -18.33 -32.96 -11.46
N ILE A 496 -17.44 -32.11 -10.94
CA ILE A 496 -16.52 -32.50 -9.87
C ILE A 496 -16.59 -31.41 -8.80
N ALA A 497 -17.12 -31.76 -7.63
CA ALA A 497 -17.18 -30.91 -6.45
C ALA A 497 -15.79 -30.81 -5.79
N PRO A 498 -15.41 -29.66 -5.18
CA PRO A 498 -14.20 -29.58 -4.37
C PRO A 498 -14.42 -30.23 -2.99
N ILE A 499 -13.41 -30.98 -2.58
CA ILE A 499 -13.28 -31.62 -1.26
C ILE A 499 -13.02 -30.53 -0.21
N ALA A 500 -13.83 -30.56 0.86
CA ALA A 500 -13.68 -29.71 2.03
C ALA A 500 -12.63 -30.26 3.02
N GLY A 501 -11.88 -29.34 3.65
CA GLY A 501 -11.03 -29.52 4.82
C GLY A 501 -10.07 -28.32 4.88
N ASN A 502 -9.94 -27.50 5.92
CA ASN A 502 -9.96 -27.73 7.37
C ASN A 502 -10.21 -26.36 8.08
N PRO A 503 -11.01 -26.24 9.16
CA PRO A 503 -11.24 -24.96 9.82
C PRO A 503 -10.37 -24.79 11.07
N GLN A 504 -9.38 -23.90 11.04
CA GLN A 504 -8.81 -23.33 12.27
C GLN A 504 -8.48 -21.84 12.11
N ALA A 505 -9.16 -21.04 12.94
CA ALA A 505 -8.86 -19.69 13.42
C ALA A 505 -8.58 -18.56 12.41
N ASN A 506 -9.65 -17.92 11.93
CA ASN A 506 -9.59 -16.55 11.38
C ASN A 506 -10.13 -15.56 12.42
N TYR A 507 -9.30 -14.63 12.88
CA TYR A 507 -9.77 -13.30 13.26
C TYR A 507 -10.14 -12.59 11.95
N ALA A 508 -11.44 -12.43 11.70
CA ALA A 508 -11.94 -11.78 10.51
C ALA A 508 -11.85 -10.25 10.70
N TYR A 509 -10.84 -9.64 10.09
CA TYR A 509 -10.91 -8.24 9.68
C TYR A 509 -11.93 -8.10 8.54
N PRO A 510 -12.62 -6.97 8.39
CA PRO A 510 -13.49 -6.75 7.23
C PRO A 510 -12.64 -6.83 5.96
N ALA A 511 -12.96 -7.80 5.10
CA ALA A 511 -12.32 -7.92 3.79
C ALA A 511 -12.67 -6.69 2.96
N TYR A 512 -11.64 -5.96 2.49
CA TYR A 512 -11.79 -5.01 1.41
C TYR A 512 -12.29 -5.75 0.14
N PRO A 513 -13.12 -5.11 -0.71
CA PRO A 513 -13.54 -5.72 -1.96
C PRO A 513 -12.32 -6.06 -2.83
N PRO A 514 -12.32 -7.18 -3.57
CA PRO A 514 -11.23 -7.54 -4.47
C PRO A 514 -11.05 -6.45 -5.53
N TYR A 515 -9.80 -6.06 -5.77
CA TYR A 515 -9.41 -5.13 -6.82
C TYR A 515 -9.98 -5.55 -8.19
N PRO A 516 -10.49 -4.61 -9.01
CA PRO A 516 -10.78 -4.90 -10.40
C PRO A 516 -9.47 -5.25 -11.12
N GLN A 517 -9.43 -6.42 -11.77
CA GLN A 517 -8.31 -6.78 -12.64
C GLN A 517 -8.17 -5.73 -13.74
N GLN A 518 -6.98 -5.15 -13.88
CA GLN A 518 -6.66 -4.17 -14.93
C GLN A 518 -7.00 -4.74 -16.32
N PRO A 519 -7.70 -4.00 -17.18
CA PRO A 519 -7.79 -4.36 -18.58
C PRO A 519 -6.43 -4.12 -19.24
N GLN A 520 -5.85 -5.16 -19.83
CA GLN A 520 -4.70 -5.02 -20.73
C GLN A 520 -5.12 -4.23 -21.98
N GLY A 521 -4.99 -2.91 -21.93
CA GLY A 521 -5.22 -2.02 -23.06
C GLY A 521 -4.10 -2.16 -24.09
N LYS A 522 -4.42 -2.76 -25.25
CA LYS A 522 -3.54 -2.71 -26.43
C LYS A 522 -3.54 -1.29 -26.98
N PHE A 523 -2.38 -0.63 -26.98
CA PHE A 523 -2.18 0.63 -27.70
C PHE A 523 -2.39 0.42 -29.21
N GLN A 524 -3.37 1.13 -29.76
CA GLN A 524 -3.56 1.26 -31.20
C GLN A 524 -3.07 2.64 -31.61
N LYS A 525 -1.94 2.69 -32.35
CA LYS A 525 -1.39 3.91 -32.96
C LYS A 525 -2.47 4.56 -33.84
N PHE A 526 -2.84 5.79 -33.55
CA PHE A 526 -3.49 6.67 -34.52
C PHE A 526 -2.41 7.32 -35.38
N ALA A 527 -2.48 7.04 -36.68
CA ALA A 527 -1.71 7.73 -37.71
C ALA A 527 -2.43 9.02 -38.11
N ASP A 528 -1.62 9.99 -38.52
CA ASP A 528 -1.92 11.35 -38.91
C ASP A 528 -3.09 11.48 -39.91
N THR A 529 -3.83 12.59 -39.78
CA THR A 529 -4.45 13.27 -40.93
C THR A 529 -4.42 14.78 -40.73
N GLU A 530 -3.81 15.46 -41.70
CA GLU A 530 -4.15 16.82 -42.15
C GLU A 530 -5.62 16.94 -42.56
#